data_AF-A0A948D505-F1
#
_entry.id   AF-A0A948D505-F1
#
_cell.length_a   1.000
_cell.length_b   1.000
_cell.length_c   1.000
_cell.angle_alpha   90.00
_cell.angle_beta   90.00
_cell.angle_gamma   90.00
#
_symmetry.space_group_name_H-M   'P 1'
#
loop_
_entity.id
_entity.type
_entity.pdbx_description
1 polymer ?
#
loop_
_entity_poly.entity_id
_entity_poly.type
_entity_poly.pdbx_seq_one_letter_code
_entity_poly.pdbx_strand_id
1 'polypeptide(L)' 'MKTTILNNKTREKYFREIFVSLVYDNMAMEDEAVFSKKTIAERYKLQIDNLIKEGAHKKIVIPNSYYVKDKTNLSRN' A
#
# COMPACT_ATOMS: atom_id res chain seq x y z
N MET A 1 19.67 -8.91 -9.58
CA MET A 1 19.02 -7.88 -8.74
C MET A 1 19.08 -8.33 -7.29
N LYS A 2 19.61 -7.53 -6.36
CA LYS A 2 19.59 -7.85 -4.93
C LYS A 2 18.15 -7.71 -4.41
N THR A 3 17.54 -8.82 -4.01
CA THR A 3 16.26 -8.84 -3.31
C THR A 3 16.45 -8.08 -2.00
N THR A 4 15.92 -6.86 -1.94
CA THR A 4 15.96 -6.08 -0.72
C THR A 4 14.97 -6.73 0.23
N ILE A 5 15.46 -7.46 1.23
CA ILE A 5 14.61 -8.08 2.26
C ILE A 5 13.95 -6.95 3.02
N LEU A 6 12.71 -6.63 2.67
CA LEU A 6 11.94 -5.62 3.37
C LEU A 6 11.55 -6.15 4.74
N ASN A 7 11.71 -5.33 5.78
CA ASN A 7 11.11 -5.65 7.06
C ASN A 7 9.57 -5.69 6.91
N ASN A 8 8.90 -6.51 7.73
CA ASN A 8 7.46 -6.72 7.61
C ASN A 8 6.66 -5.41 7.79
N LYS A 9 7.09 -4.50 8.67
CA LYS A 9 6.39 -3.22 8.91
C LYS A 9 6.37 -2.32 7.67
N THR A 10 7.50 -2.18 6.97
CA THR A 10 7.57 -1.42 5.71
C THR A 10 6.71 -2.08 4.63
N ARG A 11 6.68 -3.42 4.62
CA ARG A 11 5.92 -4.18 3.63
C ARG A 11 4.40 -4.07 3.86
N GLU A 12 3.97 -4.08 5.11
CA GLU A 12 2.59 -3.79 5.50
C GLU A 12 2.18 -2.36 5.12
N LYS A 13 3.05 -1.36 5.34
CA LYS A 13 2.80 0.02 4.92
C LYS A 13 2.54 0.11 3.41
N TYR A 14 3.41 -0.48 2.59
CA TYR A 14 3.22 -0.45 1.14
C TYR A 14 2.02 -1.25 0.67
N PHE A 15 1.72 -2.38 1.32
CA PHE A 15 0.49 -3.12 1.07
C PHE A 15 -0.74 -2.22 1.26
N ARG A 16 -0.81 -1.49 2.37
CA ARG A 16 -1.90 -0.53 2.64
C ARG A 16 -2.01 0.53 1.55
N GLU A 17 -0.90 1.15 1.18
CA GLU A 17 -0.87 2.21 0.16
C GLU A 17 -1.30 1.72 -1.23
N ILE A 18 -0.85 0.52 -1.62
CA ILE A 18 -1.22 -0.11 -2.90
C ILE A 18 -2.71 -0.43 -2.89
N PHE A 19 -3.21 -1.08 -1.85
CA PHE A 19 -4.63 -1.44 -1.75
C PHE A 19 -5.53 -0.21 -1.88
N VAL A 20 -5.25 0.85 -1.10
CA VAL A 20 -6.03 2.10 -1.14
C VAL A 20 -5.97 2.75 -2.52
N SER A 21 -4.82 2.73 -3.18
CA SER A 21 -4.68 3.31 -4.52
C SER A 21 -5.45 2.50 -5.56
N LEU A 22 -5.39 1.15 -5.52
CA LEU A 22 -6.16 0.30 -6.43
C LEU A 22 -7.67 0.50 -6.27
N VAL A 23 -8.17 0.58 -5.03
CA VAL A 23 -9.59 0.85 -4.80
C VAL A 23 -9.96 2.25 -5.29
N TYR A 24 -9.13 3.26 -5.03
CA TYR A 24 -9.33 4.61 -5.53
C TYR A 24 -9.39 4.67 -7.05
N ASP A 25 -8.43 4.05 -7.74
CA ASP A 25 -8.34 4.07 -9.20
C ASP A 25 -9.53 3.33 -9.84
N ASN A 26 -10.02 2.24 -9.24
CA ASN A 26 -11.22 1.54 -9.71
C ASN A 26 -12.51 2.33 -9.43
N MET A 27 -12.64 2.97 -8.26
CA MET A 27 -13.83 3.76 -7.90
C MET A 27 -13.92 5.10 -8.65
N ALA A 28 -12.78 5.73 -8.92
CA ALA A 28 -12.72 6.99 -9.67
C ALA A 28 -13.18 6.85 -11.14
N MET A 29 -13.25 5.62 -11.65
CA MET A 29 -13.78 5.34 -13.00
C MET A 29 -15.29 5.07 -13.02
N GLU A 30 -15.91 4.74 -11.88
CA GLU A 30 -17.29 4.22 -11.84
C GLU A 30 -18.36 5.24 -11.42
N ASP A 31 -18.04 6.32 -10.70
CA ASP A 31 -19.02 7.35 -10.35
C ASP A 31 -18.35 8.66 -9.88
N GLU A 32 -18.98 9.81 -10.16
CA GLU A 32 -18.57 11.18 -9.75
C GLU A 32 -18.58 11.43 -8.22
N ALA A 33 -18.37 10.41 -7.40
CA ALA A 33 -18.19 10.56 -5.96
C ALA A 33 -16.69 10.70 -5.66
N VAL A 34 -16.29 11.93 -5.31
CA VAL A 34 -14.93 12.35 -4.94
C VAL A 34 -14.50 11.69 -3.61
N PHE A 35 -14.29 10.37 -3.61
CA PHE A 35 -13.76 9.67 -2.45
C PHE A 35 -12.26 9.91 -2.36
N SER A 36 -11.81 10.72 -1.40
CA SER A 36 -10.38 10.86 -1.15
C SER A 36 -9.75 9.51 -0.78
N LYS A 37 -8.47 9.31 -1.11
CA LYS A 37 -7.71 8.13 -0.64
C LYS A 37 -7.77 7.95 0.88
N LYS A 38 -7.89 9.04 1.64
CA LYS A 38 -8.07 9.01 3.09
C LYS A 38 -9.38 8.34 3.49
N THR A 39 -10.49 8.72 2.86
CA THR A 39 -11.81 8.13 3.10
C THR A 39 -11.83 6.63 2.77
N ILE A 40 -11.16 6.22 1.69
CA ILE A 40 -11.00 4.81 1.34
C ILE A 40 -10.18 4.06 2.39
N ALA A 41 -9.05 4.64 2.84
CA ALA A 41 -8.23 4.02 3.88
C ALA A 41 -9.00 3.79 5.18
N GLU A 42 -9.86 4.75 5.57
CA GLU A 42 -10.73 4.62 6.75
C GLU A 42 -11.82 3.57 6.55
N ARG A 43 -12.53 3.62 5.41
CA ARG A 43 -13.62 2.68 5.09
C ARG A 43 -13.16 1.23 5.04
N TYR A 44 -11.98 0.98 4.46
CA TYR A 44 -11.44 -0.37 4.28
C TYR A 44 -10.44 -0.78 5.36
N LYS A 45 -10.26 0.02 6.43
CA LYS A 45 -9.24 -0.21 7.46
C LYS A 45 -9.28 -1.63 8.03
N LEU A 46 -10.46 -2.10 8.43
CA LEU A 46 -10.64 -3.43 9.03
C LEU A 46 -10.29 -4.56 8.06
N GLN A 47 -10.69 -4.43 6.78
CA GLN A 47 -10.40 -5.43 5.75
C GLN A 47 -8.90 -5.48 5.46
N ILE A 48 -8.24 -4.32 5.35
CA ILE A 48 -6.79 -4.24 5.15
C ILE A 48 -6.04 -4.86 6.35
N ASP A 49 -6.48 -4.58 7.58
CA ASP A 49 -5.89 -5.14 8.79
C ASP A 49 -6.02 -6.68 8.84
N ASN A 50 -7.18 -7.22 8.46
CA ASN A 50 -7.40 -8.67 8.42
C ASN A 50 -6.53 -9.34 7.35
N LEU A 51 -6.45 -8.77 6.14
CA LEU A 51 -5.56 -9.26 5.08
C LEU A 51 -4.08 -9.24 5.50
N ILE A 52 -3.67 -8.23 6.29
CA ILE A 52 -2.33 -8.20 6.87
C ILE A 52 -2.12 -9.35 7.85
N LYS A 53 -3.07 -9.61 8.76
CA LYS A 53 -3.02 -10.73 9.71
C LYS A 53 -2.95 -12.08 9.00
N GLU A 54 -3.67 -12.24 7.90
CA GLU A 54 -3.64 -13.45 7.03
C GLU A 54 -2.34 -13.57 6.21
N GLY A 55 -1.47 -12.56 6.24
CA GLY A 55 -0.20 -12.57 5.52
C GLY A 55 -0.33 -12.28 4.03
N ALA A 56 -1.44 -11.70 3.56
CA ALA A 56 -1.59 -11.28 2.15
C ALA A 56 -0.49 -10.31 1.73
N HIS A 57 -0.10 -9.41 2.65
CA HIS A 57 1.04 -8.51 2.46
C HIS A 57 2.35 -9.24 2.15
N LYS A 58 2.50 -10.53 2.46
CA LYS A 58 3.67 -11.37 2.14
C LYS A 58 3.61 -12.05 0.78
N LYS A 59 2.44 -12.10 0.15
CA LYS A 59 2.22 -12.76 -1.15
C LYS A 59 2.23 -11.78 -2.32
N ILE A 60 1.94 -10.50 -2.07
CA ILE A 60 1.93 -9.51 -3.15
C ILE A 60 3.35 -9.05 -3.53
N VAL A 61 3.53 -8.79 -4.83
CA VAL A 61 4.69 -8.09 -5.36
C VAL A 61 4.50 -6.59 -5.10
N ILE A 62 5.46 -5.97 -4.43
CA ILE A 62 5.47 -4.52 -4.23
C ILE A 62 6.24 -3.91 -5.42
N PRO A 63 5.65 -2.96 -6.16
CA PRO A 63 6.34 -2.31 -7.27
C PRO A 63 7.61 -1.59 -6.81
N ASN A 64 8.64 -1.59 -7.65
CA ASN A 64 9.94 -1.02 -7.29
C ASN A 64 9.89 0.48 -6.96
N SER A 65 8.91 1.21 -7.49
CA SER A 65 8.68 2.63 -7.21
C SER A 65 8.45 2.91 -5.72
N TYR A 66 7.88 1.97 -4.97
CA TYR A 66 7.72 2.10 -3.52
C TYR A 66 9.05 1.97 -2.77
N TYR A 67 9.98 1.15 -3.26
CA TYR A 67 11.33 1.02 -2.66
C TYR A 67 12.20 2.26 -2.88
N VAL A 68 12.01 2.97 -3.99
CA VAL A 68 12.77 4.20 -4.28
C VAL A 68 12.36 5.33 -3.33
N LYS A 69 11.08 5.42 -2.95
CA LYS A 69 10.60 6.40 -1.97
C LYS A 69 11.28 6.28 -0.60
N ASP A 70 11.60 5.07 -0.14
CA ASP A 70 12.31 4.88 1.13
C ASP A 70 13.81 5.16 1.03
N LYS A 71 14.45 4.91 -0.12
CA LYS A 71 15.88 5.25 -0.30
C LYS A 71 16.15 6.75 -0.14
N THR A 72 15.22 7.60 -0.58
CA THR A 72 15.32 9.05 -0.40
C THR A 72 15.21 9.48 1.06
N ASN A 73 14.49 8.71 1.90
CA ASN A 73 14.41 8.94 3.34
C ASN A 73 15.63 8.38 4.09
N LEU A 74 16.23 7.29 3.61
CA LEU A 74 17.48 6.73 4.17
C LEU A 74 18.72 7.57 3.81
N SER A 75 18.72 8.27 2.68
CA SER A 75 19.82 9.13 2.23
C SER A 75 19.86 10.51 2.91
N ARG A 76 18.90 10.83 3.77
CA ARG A 76 18.80 12.14 4.45
C ARG A 76 19.19 12.10 5.94
N ASN A 77 19.77 10.99 6.41
CA ASN A 77 20.40 10.89 7.73
C ASN A 77 21.91 11.00 7.61
#